data_AF-A0A3B9U5C0-F1
#
_entry.id   AF-A0A3B9U5C0-F1
#
_cell.length_a   1.000
_cell.length_b   1.000
_cell.length_c   1.000
_cell.angle_alpha   90.00
_cell.angle_beta   90.00
_cell.angle_gamma   90.00
#
_symmetry.space_group_name_H-M   'P 1'
#
loop_
_entity.id
_entity.type
_entity.pdbx_description
1 polymer ?
#
loop_
_entity_poly.entity_id
_entity_poly.type
_entity_poly.pdbx_seq_one_letter_code
_entity_poly.pdbx_strand_id
1 'polypeptide(L)'
;MKKSKLQNQFFEELAKVPIVQVACEKTGISRNSVYRWRKEDKTFASKMDKALAEGVALVNDMSESQLLTLIKEKNWSAISFWLRHRNDNYKDKIEVTTKEESEALTPSQAKIVRQALRLAAITKSRSIKKINERKTDENN
;
A
#
# COMPACT_ATOMS: atom_id res chain seq x y z
N MET A 1 10.19 20.44 -38.69
CA MET A 1 10.74 21.17 -37.52
C MET A 1 9.66 21.69 -36.55
N LYS A 2 8.59 22.39 -36.99
CA LYS A 2 7.59 23.00 -36.08
C LYS A 2 6.91 22.02 -35.08
N LYS A 3 6.58 20.79 -35.51
CA LYS A 3 5.93 19.77 -34.66
C LYS A 3 6.79 19.36 -33.44
N SER A 4 8.09 19.14 -33.65
CA SER A 4 9.02 18.74 -32.58
C SER A 4 9.21 19.85 -31.54
N LYS A 5 9.24 21.12 -31.96
CA LYS A 5 9.34 22.27 -31.05
C LYS A 5 8.14 22.35 -30.10
N LEU A 6 6.92 22.23 -30.62
CA LEU A 6 5.70 22.26 -29.80
C LEU A 6 5.62 21.07 -28.83
N GLN A 7 6.04 19.88 -29.27
CA GLN A 7 6.10 18.70 -28.40
C GLN A 7 7.11 18.90 -27.25
N ASN A 8 8.29 19.48 -27.53
CA ASN A 8 9.27 19.77 -26.49
C ASN A 8 8.74 20.79 -25.48
N GLN A 9 8.13 21.88 -25.97
CA GLN A 9 7.48 22.87 -25.09
C GLN A 9 6.35 22.24 -24.25
N PHE A 10 5.61 21.28 -24.81
CA PHE A 10 4.57 20.55 -24.08
C PHE A 10 5.17 19.74 -22.94
N PHE A 11 6.28 19.04 -23.17
CA PHE A 11 6.97 18.31 -22.10
C PHE A 11 7.54 19.25 -21.04
N GLU A 12 8.11 20.40 -21.41
CA GLU A 12 8.61 21.41 -20.47
C GLU A 12 7.49 21.95 -19.57
N GLU A 13 6.33 22.27 -20.13
CA GLU A 13 5.19 22.73 -19.33
C GLU A 13 4.60 21.61 -18.44
N LEU A 14 4.58 20.38 -18.94
CA LEU A 14 4.11 19.23 -18.18
C LEU A 14 5.05 18.88 -17.00
N ALA A 15 6.36 19.10 -17.17
CA ALA A 15 7.36 18.93 -16.12
C ALA A 15 7.31 20.04 -15.05
N LYS A 16 6.62 21.16 -15.30
CA LYS A 16 6.35 22.19 -14.29
C LYS A 16 5.04 21.96 -13.55
N VAL A 17 4.00 21.61 -14.30
CA VAL A 17 2.66 21.33 -13.77
C VAL A 17 2.15 20.06 -14.45
N PRO A 18 2.06 18.91 -13.74
CA PRO A 18 1.75 17.60 -14.32
C PRO A 18 0.25 17.44 -14.67
N ILE A 19 -0.35 18.47 -15.28
CA ILE A 19 -1.74 18.52 -15.71
C ILE A 19 -1.75 18.69 -17.23
N VAL A 20 -2.11 17.63 -17.95
CA VAL A 20 -2.10 17.59 -19.43
C VAL A 20 -2.90 18.72 -20.05
N GLN A 21 -4.07 19.08 -19.48
CA GLN A 21 -4.90 20.18 -19.96
C GLN A 21 -4.15 21.52 -19.93
N VAL A 22 -3.45 21.82 -18.84
CA VAL A 22 -2.69 23.07 -18.67
C VAL A 22 -1.54 23.15 -19.67
N ALA A 23 -0.80 22.04 -19.85
CA ALA A 23 0.28 21.98 -20.84
C ALA A 23 -0.26 22.12 -22.28
N CYS A 24 -1.43 21.55 -22.58
CA CYS A 24 -2.12 21.71 -23.86
C CYS A 24 -2.52 23.17 -24.13
N GLU A 25 -3.13 23.85 -23.15
CA GLU A 25 -3.54 25.25 -23.28
C GLU A 25 -2.35 26.18 -23.51
N LYS A 26 -1.26 25.99 -22.77
CA LYS A 26 -0.04 26.81 -22.91
C LYS A 26 0.69 26.61 -24.23
N THR A 27 0.59 25.43 -24.83
CA THR A 27 1.29 25.10 -26.09
C THR A 27 0.40 25.16 -27.32
N GLY A 28 -0.90 25.34 -27.14
CA GLY A 28 -1.88 25.30 -28.24
C GLY A 28 -2.06 23.92 -28.87
N ILE A 29 -1.64 22.84 -28.20
CA ILE A 29 -1.83 21.46 -28.67
C ILE A 29 -3.17 20.95 -28.16
N SER A 30 -3.99 20.34 -29.02
CA SER A 30 -5.23 19.71 -28.57
C SER A 30 -4.96 18.43 -27.78
N ARG A 31 -5.71 18.19 -26.70
CA ARG A 31 -5.63 16.94 -25.91
C ARG A 31 -5.76 15.68 -26.77
N ASN A 32 -6.65 15.70 -27.76
CA ASN A 32 -6.84 14.58 -28.68
C ASN A 32 -5.54 14.24 -29.45
N SER A 33 -4.77 15.27 -29.85
CA SER A 33 -3.49 15.06 -30.51
C SER A 33 -2.46 14.44 -29.57
N VAL A 34 -2.38 14.92 -28.32
CA VAL A 34 -1.48 14.36 -27.30
C VAL A 34 -1.80 12.89 -27.04
N TYR A 35 -3.07 12.54 -26.81
CA TYR A 35 -3.45 11.16 -26.54
C TYR A 35 -3.24 10.23 -27.73
N ARG A 36 -3.51 10.72 -28.94
CA ARG A 36 -3.18 9.98 -30.16
C ARG A 36 -1.68 9.71 -30.26
N TRP A 37 -0.84 10.73 -30.06
CA TRP A 37 0.62 10.57 -30.08
C TRP A 37 1.12 9.63 -28.99
N ARG A 38 0.57 9.70 -27.77
CA ARG A 38 0.90 8.77 -26.69
C ARG A 38 0.58 7.31 -27.05
N LYS A 39 -0.49 7.08 -27.81
CA LYS A 39 -0.88 5.73 -28.28
C LYS A 39 -0.01 5.24 -29.44
N GLU A 40 0.30 6.12 -30.39
CA GLU A 40 0.92 5.75 -31.67
C GLU A 40 2.45 5.83 -31.65
N ASP A 41 3.04 6.69 -30.81
CA ASP A 41 4.48 6.95 -30.75
C ASP A 41 5.03 6.61 -29.36
N LYS A 42 5.72 5.45 -29.28
CA LYS A 42 6.35 4.96 -28.05
C LYS A 42 7.40 5.93 -27.50
N THR A 43 8.10 6.66 -28.35
CA THR A 43 9.13 7.62 -27.92
C THR A 43 8.48 8.85 -27.30
N PHE A 44 7.36 9.32 -27.87
CA PHE A 44 6.55 10.37 -27.29
C PHE A 44 5.98 9.94 -25.94
N ALA A 45 5.44 8.72 -25.83
CA ALA A 45 4.90 8.19 -24.58
C ALA A 45 5.95 8.17 -23.47
N SER A 46 7.15 7.65 -23.75
CA SER A 46 8.25 7.61 -22.77
C SER A 46 8.68 9.02 -22.32
N LYS A 47 8.78 9.97 -23.24
CA LYS A 47 9.08 11.37 -22.90
C LYS A 47 7.98 12.02 -22.06
N MET A 48 6.72 11.73 -22.38
CA MET A 48 5.57 12.22 -21.62
C MET A 48 5.55 11.66 -20.20
N ASP A 49 5.79 10.36 -20.04
CA ASP A 49 5.84 9.71 -18.72
C ASP A 49 7.00 10.27 -17.88
N LYS A 50 8.16 10.53 -18.51
CA LYS A 50 9.29 11.21 -17.86
C LYS A 50 8.92 12.62 -17.38
N ALA A 51 8.33 13.44 -18.27
CA ALA A 51 7.92 14.80 -17.91
C ALA A 51 6.86 14.81 -16.79
N LEU A 52 5.91 13.86 -16.81
CA LEU A 52 4.95 13.70 -15.72
C LEU A 52 5.62 13.36 -14.40
N ALA A 53 6.58 12.43 -14.40
CA ALA A 53 7.31 12.06 -13.19
C ALA A 53 8.11 13.24 -12.61
N GLU A 54 8.77 14.01 -13.48
CA GLU A 54 9.49 15.24 -13.08
C GLU A 54 8.54 16.29 -12.49
N GLY A 55 7.39 16.52 -13.12
CA GLY A 55 6.38 17.44 -12.61
C GLY A 55 5.76 17.01 -11.28
N VAL A 56 5.52 15.71 -11.09
CA VAL A 56 5.05 15.18 -9.81
C VAL A 56 6.09 15.39 -8.72
N ALA A 57 7.37 15.10 -9.00
CA ALA A 57 8.45 15.32 -8.05
C ALA A 57 8.54 16.79 -7.63
N LEU A 58 8.50 17.72 -8.60
CA LEU A 58 8.52 19.16 -8.31
C LEU A 58 7.33 19.61 -7.44
N VAL A 59 6.11 19.17 -7.77
CA VAL A 59 4.92 19.52 -6.99
C VAL A 59 4.96 18.93 -5.59
N ASN A 60 5.54 17.74 -5.41
CA ASN A 60 5.76 17.15 -4.10
C ASN A 60 6.71 18.01 -3.25
N ASP A 61 7.86 18.41 -3.79
CA ASP A 61 8.82 19.28 -3.08
C ASP A 61 8.16 20.61 -2.66
N MET A 62 7.38 21.21 -3.57
CA MET A 62 6.63 22.43 -3.27
C MET A 62 5.59 22.19 -2.16
N SER A 63 4.89 21.07 -2.21
CA SER A 63 3.86 20.70 -1.25
C SER A 63 4.46 20.41 0.14
N GLU A 64 5.65 19.83 0.22
CA GLU A 64 6.38 19.66 1.47
C GLU A 64 6.74 21.02 2.10
N SER A 65 7.20 21.98 1.30
CA SER A 65 7.46 23.35 1.76
C SER A 65 6.18 24.04 2.29
N GLN A 66 5.05 23.88 1.59
CA GLN A 66 3.76 24.40 2.04
C GLN A 66 3.31 23.74 3.35
N LEU A 67 3.50 22.42 3.50
CA LEU A 67 3.19 21.70 4.73
C LEU A 67 3.98 22.26 5.92
N LEU A 68 5.27 22.56 5.74
CA LEU A 68 6.09 23.17 6.79
C LEU A 68 5.61 24.58 7.15
N THR A 69 5.17 25.37 6.18
CA THR A 69 4.56 26.70 6.44
C THR A 69 3.29 26.57 7.28
N LEU A 70 2.39 25.66 6.92
CA LEU A 70 1.17 25.40 7.70
C LEU A 70 1.46 24.93 9.13
N ILE A 71 2.52 24.13 9.32
CA ILE A 71 2.98 23.72 10.66
C ILE A 71 3.45 24.95 11.47
N LYS A 72 4.23 25.85 10.86
CA LYS A 72 4.67 27.10 11.51
C LYS A 72 3.49 27.99 11.90
N GLU A 73 2.45 27.99 11.08
CA GLU A 73 1.19 28.70 11.33
C GLU A 73 0.26 27.98 12.31
N LYS A 74 0.75 26.92 12.99
CA LYS A 74 0.03 26.15 14.00
C LYS A 74 -1.26 25.48 13.47
N ASN A 75 -1.29 25.16 12.17
CA ASN A 75 -2.40 24.42 11.60
C ASN A 75 -2.45 22.98 12.14
N TRP A 76 -3.48 22.65 12.90
CA TRP A 76 -3.61 21.33 13.54
C TRP A 76 -3.61 20.18 12.54
N SER A 77 -4.34 20.29 11.43
CA SER A 77 -4.42 19.24 10.43
C SER A 77 -3.06 18.92 9.82
N ALA A 78 -2.26 19.95 9.51
CA ALA A 78 -0.90 19.79 9.01
C ALA A 78 0.05 19.14 10.04
N ILE A 79 -0.02 19.58 11.30
CA ILE A 79 0.78 19.01 12.40
C ILE A 79 0.42 17.54 12.63
N SER A 80 -0.88 17.24 12.75
CA SER A 80 -1.39 15.89 12.94
C SER A 80 -1.00 14.97 11.78
N PHE A 81 -1.18 15.44 10.54
CA PHE A 81 -0.74 14.71 9.35
C PHE A 81 0.76 14.39 9.42
N TRP A 82 1.62 15.37 9.70
CA TRP A 82 3.06 15.14 9.79
C TRP A 82 3.43 14.11 10.87
N LEU A 83 2.88 14.26 12.09
CA LEU A 83 3.18 13.37 13.21
C LEU A 83 2.74 11.93 12.93
N ARG A 84 1.54 11.73 12.38
CA ARG A 84 1.01 10.39 12.08
C ARG A 84 1.86 9.62 11.06
N HIS A 85 2.51 10.33 10.13
CA HIS A 85 3.31 9.72 9.07
C HIS A 85 4.81 9.58 9.41
N ARG A 86 5.34 10.41 10.33
CA ARG A 86 6.79 10.48 10.60
C ARG A 86 7.18 10.24 12.06
N ASN A 87 6.23 9.96 12.95
CA ASN A 87 6.50 9.60 14.34
C ASN A 87 5.67 8.38 14.76
N ASP A 88 6.35 7.30 15.14
CA ASP A 88 5.74 6.02 15.53
C ASP A 88 4.78 6.15 16.71
N ASN A 89 4.99 7.12 17.61
CA ASN A 89 4.10 7.36 18.75
C ASN A 89 2.70 7.83 18.33
N TYR A 90 2.55 8.34 17.11
CA TYR A 90 1.31 8.91 16.58
C TYR A 90 0.76 8.12 15.39
N LYS A 91 1.38 7.00 15.01
CA LYS A 91 0.87 6.12 13.96
C LYS A 91 -0.51 5.58 14.36
N ASP A 92 -1.37 5.40 13.37
CA ASP A 92 -2.63 4.70 13.58
C ASP A 92 -2.38 3.27 14.02
N LYS A 93 -2.95 2.92 15.17
CA LYS A 93 -2.95 1.55 15.66
C LYS A 93 -4.25 0.91 15.20
N ILE A 94 -4.15 -0.14 14.39
CA ILE A 94 -5.28 -0.99 14.07
C ILE A 94 -5.44 -1.97 15.23
N GLU A 95 -6.49 -1.80 16.03
CA GLU A 95 -6.88 -2.82 17.02
C GLU A 95 -7.58 -3.96 16.28
N VAL A 96 -6.92 -5.13 16.24
CA VAL A 96 -7.51 -6.35 15.69
C VAL A 96 -8.19 -7.09 16.83
N THR A 97 -9.49 -6.88 16.99
CA THR A 97 -10.30 -7.68 17.91
C THR A 97 -10.63 -9.02 17.25
N THR A 98 -9.81 -10.04 17.50
CA THR A 98 -10.17 -11.41 17.15
C THR A 98 -11.23 -11.90 18.13
N LYS A 99 -12.44 -12.20 17.65
CA LYS A 99 -13.36 -13.06 18.39
C LYS A 99 -12.79 -14.47 18.34
N GLU A 100 -12.22 -14.94 19.44
CA GLU A 100 -12.01 -16.38 19.63
C GLU A 100 -13.38 -17.02 19.84
N GLU A 101 -14.08 -17.30 18.73
CA GLU A 101 -15.18 -18.26 18.76
C GLU A 101 -14.53 -19.63 18.97
N SER A 102 -14.52 -20.09 20.22
CA SER A 102 -14.19 -21.47 20.57
C SER A 102 -15.33 -22.38 20.08
N GLU A 103 -15.49 -22.49 18.76
CA GLU A 103 -16.37 -23.48 18.16
C GLU A 103 -15.78 -24.87 18.39
N ALA A 104 -16.60 -25.77 18.95
CA ALA A 104 -16.24 -27.18 19.04
C ALA A 104 -15.98 -27.72 17.62
N LEU A 105 -14.90 -28.49 17.45
CA LEU A 105 -14.56 -29.08 16.16
C LEU A 105 -15.74 -29.83 15.56
N THR A 106 -16.07 -29.54 14.30
CA THR A 106 -17.05 -30.35 13.57
C THR A 106 -16.56 -31.80 13.46
N PRO A 107 -17.47 -32.79 13.31
CA PRO A 107 -17.08 -34.21 13.22
C PRO A 107 -16.05 -34.50 12.11
N SER A 108 -16.12 -33.77 11.00
CA SER A 108 -15.16 -33.88 9.89
C SER A 108 -13.77 -33.33 10.26
N GLN A 109 -13.72 -32.12 10.85
CA GLN A 109 -12.47 -31.52 11.34
C GLN A 109 -11.81 -32.38 12.42
N ALA A 110 -12.60 -32.90 13.37
CA ALA A 110 -12.12 -33.80 14.41
C ALA A 110 -11.51 -35.09 13.82
N LYS A 111 -12.07 -35.61 12.72
CA LYS A 111 -11.54 -36.79 12.02
C LYS A 111 -10.18 -36.49 11.38
N ILE A 112 -10.04 -35.33 10.74
CA ILE A 112 -8.78 -34.87 10.14
C ILE A 112 -7.71 -34.68 11.23
N VAL A 113 -8.05 -34.02 12.34
CA VAL A 113 -7.14 -33.83 13.48
C VAL A 113 -6.72 -35.18 14.08
N ARG A 114 -7.67 -36.11 14.27
CA ARG A 114 -7.34 -37.48 14.74
C ARG A 114 -6.41 -38.22 13.79
N GLN A 115 -6.63 -38.09 12.48
CA GLN A 115 -5.76 -38.71 11.47
C GLN A 115 -4.37 -38.09 11.48
N ALA A 116 -4.26 -36.76 11.58
CA ALA A 116 -2.99 -36.05 11.71
C ALA A 116 -2.23 -36.46 12.98
N LEU A 117 -2.91 -36.54 14.13
CA LEU A 117 -2.32 -37.00 15.40
C LEU A 117 -1.84 -38.45 15.35
N ARG A 118 -2.57 -39.32 14.63
CA ARG A 118 -2.19 -40.71 14.40
C ARG A 118 -0.96 -40.82 13.49
N LEU A 119 -0.92 -40.04 12.41
CA LEU A 119 0.19 -39.99 11.46
C LEU A 119 1.45 -39.39 12.09
N ALA A 120 1.30 -38.38 12.95
CA ALA A 120 2.38 -37.80 13.75
C ALA A 120 2.92 -38.75 14.84
N ALA A 121 2.40 -39.98 14.93
CA ALA A 121 2.77 -41.00 15.91
C ALA A 121 2.64 -40.57 17.39
N ILE A 122 1.94 -39.48 17.68
CA ILE A 122 1.70 -38.98 19.06
C ILE A 122 0.85 -39.98 19.86
N THR A 123 0.04 -40.80 19.17
CA THR A 123 -0.81 -41.84 19.78
C THR A 123 -0.05 -43.04 20.37
N LYS A 124 1.28 -43.13 20.22
CA LYS A 124 2.08 -44.19 20.87
C LYS A 124 3.31 -43.64 21.61
N SER A 125 3.29 -42.38 22.03
CA SER A 125 4.25 -41.93 23.04
C SER A 125 3.86 -42.52 24.41
N ARG A 126 4.83 -43.11 25.11
CA ARG A 126 4.70 -43.68 26.48
C ARG A 126 4.10 -42.69 27.51
N SER A 127 3.90 -41.43 27.14
CA SER A 127 3.45 -40.32 27.98
C SER A 127 1.97 -40.41 28.39
N ILE A 128 1.09 -41.03 27.60
CA ILE A 128 -0.35 -41.10 27.92
C ILE A 128 -0.66 -42.22 28.94
N LYS A 129 0.08 -43.35 28.92
CA LYS A 129 -0.08 -44.42 29.93
C LYS A 129 0.19 -43.93 31.36
N LYS A 130 1.20 -43.07 31.53
CA LYS A 130 1.57 -42.49 32.84
C LYS A 130 0.52 -41.55 33.45
N ILE A 131 -0.45 -41.07 32.67
CA ILE A 131 -1.52 -40.18 33.16
C ILE A 131 -2.70 -41.00 33.68
N ASN A 132 -3.00 -42.15 33.09
CA ASN A 132 -4.08 -43.03 33.57
C ASN A 132 -3.64 -43.90 34.75
N GLU A 133 -2.37 -44.31 34.84
CA GLU A 133 -1.87 -45.11 35.99
C GLU A 133 -1.86 -44.29 37.30
N ARG A 134 -1.58 -42.98 37.26
CA ARG A 134 -1.64 -42.13 38.47
C ARG A 134 -3.04 -41.88 39.03
N LYS A 135 -4.08 -41.99 38.20
CA LYS A 135 -5.46 -41.80 38.65
C LYS A 135 -6.05 -43.04 39.33
N THR A 136 -5.47 -44.22 39.09
CA THR A 136 -5.87 -45.45 39.77
C THR A 136 -5.26 -45.61 41.17
N ASP A 137 -4.14 -44.94 41.43
CA ASP A 137 -3.47 -44.97 42.74
C ASP A 137 -4.06 -43.96 43.76
N GLU A 138 -4.87 -42.99 43.31
CA GLU A 138 -5.49 -41.97 44.18
C GLU A 138 -6.92 -42.33 44.65
N ASN A 139 -7.47 -43.48 44.24
CA ASN A 139 -8.84 -43.89 44.54
C ASN A 139 -8.94 -45.25 45.28
N ASN A 140 -7.89 -45.66 45.99
CA ASN A 140 -7.92 -46.80 46.91
C ASN A 140 -7.33 -46.41 48.28
#